data_AF-A0A4Q2UYG7-F1
#
_entry.id   AF-A0A4Q2UYG7-F1
#
_cell.length_a   1.000
_cell.length_b   1.000
_cell.length_c   1.000
_cell.angle_alpha   90.00
_cell.angle_beta   90.00
_cell.angle_gamma   90.00
#
_symmetry.space_group_name_H-M   'P 1'
#
loop_
_entity.id
_entity.type
_entity.pdbx_description
1 polymer ?
#
loop_
_entity_poly.entity_id
_entity_poly.type
_entity_poly.pdbx_seq_one_letter_code
_entity_poly.pdbx_strand_id
1 'polypeptide(L)'
;MEQDLSKLPPINDHIFLACLMGMTPESVPVMRQLAPWDSIPWLQRLFKARLQVKKLTAEFVSRRLNEKVTSRNGLLTSFIKAVDPETGERPTELDINTEAFAMIVAGSRTTAGTLQLLFLHLLQNPYVLDEVIKEIDSNLSDISTPVMPFKSLEERLPFTMACINENFRINPVFTMPLPRRVMTPGGIVIDGHTVPENVS
;
A
#
# COMPACT_ATOMS: atom_id res chain seq x y z
N MET A 1 -23.82 19.66 6.76
CA MET A 1 -22.60 19.73 7.59
C MET A 1 -21.43 19.76 6.63
N GLU A 2 -20.90 20.96 6.35
CA GLU A 2 -19.84 21.16 5.37
C GLU A 2 -18.54 20.61 5.95
N GLN A 3 -17.99 19.55 5.37
CA GLN A 3 -16.73 18.97 5.83
C GLN A 3 -15.60 19.96 5.54
N ASP A 4 -14.90 20.38 6.59
CA ASP A 4 -13.72 21.23 6.49
C ASP A 4 -12.60 20.49 5.72
N LEU A 5 -12.49 20.78 4.43
CA LEU A 5 -11.51 20.19 3.50
C LEU A 5 -10.06 20.45 3.95
N SER A 6 -9.82 21.43 4.83
CA SER A 6 -8.49 21.68 5.41
C SER A 6 -8.05 20.62 6.43
N LYS A 7 -8.95 19.73 6.87
CA LYS A 7 -8.62 18.61 7.77
C LYS A 7 -8.43 17.28 7.06
N LEU A 8 -8.84 17.18 5.80
CA LEU A 8 -8.58 15.99 5.00
C LEU A 8 -7.07 15.86 4.70
N PRO A 9 -6.51 14.64 4.71
CA PRO A 9 -5.15 14.42 4.23
C PRO A 9 -5.03 14.89 2.78
N PRO A 10 -3.87 15.46 2.36
CA PRO A 10 -3.67 16.06 1.04
C PRO A 10 -3.57 14.99 -0.07
N ILE A 11 -4.69 14.29 -0.29
CA ILE A 11 -4.81 13.14 -1.20
C ILE A 11 -4.64 13.59 -2.66
N ASN A 12 -5.36 14.64 -3.06
CA ASN A 12 -5.31 15.16 -4.42
C ASN A 12 -3.91 15.69 -4.75
N ASP A 13 -3.29 16.40 -3.80
CA ASP A 13 -1.93 16.91 -3.93
C ASP A 13 -0.91 15.78 -4.13
N HIS A 14 -1.07 14.67 -3.40
CA HIS A 14 -0.19 13.50 -3.53
C HIS A 14 -0.39 12.78 -4.87
N ILE A 15 -1.62 12.69 -5.38
CA ILE A 15 -1.91 12.10 -6.69
C ILE A 15 -1.36 13.00 -7.79
N PHE A 16 -1.63 14.30 -7.71
CA PHE A 16 -1.12 15.28 -8.67
C PHE A 16 0.40 15.28 -8.75
N LEU A 17 1.09 15.30 -7.60
CA LEU A 17 2.55 15.20 -7.56
C LEU A 17 3.04 13.87 -8.14
N ALA A 18 2.38 12.74 -7.84
CA ALA A 18 2.74 11.44 -8.40
C ALA A 18 2.56 11.40 -9.94
N CYS A 19 1.47 11.95 -10.47
CA CYS A 19 1.24 12.08 -11.91
C CYS A 19 2.31 12.97 -12.56
N LEU A 20 2.62 14.13 -11.97
CA LEU A 20 3.63 15.06 -12.49
C LEU A 20 5.02 14.39 -12.56
N MET A 21 5.42 13.68 -11.49
CA MET A 21 6.66 12.92 -11.45
C MET A 21 6.66 11.76 -12.47
N GLY A 22 5.52 11.08 -12.63
CA GLY A 22 5.36 9.99 -13.59
C GLY A 22 5.40 10.43 -15.06
N MET A 23 4.93 11.65 -15.36
CA MET A 23 5.01 12.24 -16.71
C MET A 23 6.42 12.67 -17.09
N THR A 24 7.27 12.99 -16.10
CA THR A 24 8.63 13.51 -16.31
C THR A 24 9.62 12.83 -15.37
N PRO A 25 9.84 11.52 -15.49
CA PRO A 25 10.69 10.76 -14.56
C PRO A 25 12.14 11.29 -14.52
N GLU A 26 12.65 11.81 -15.64
CA GLU A 26 13.97 12.44 -15.74
C GLU A 26 14.11 13.71 -14.89
N SER A 27 12.99 14.38 -14.58
CA SER A 27 12.99 15.60 -13.77
C SER A 27 13.02 15.32 -12.26
N VAL A 28 12.77 14.08 -11.84
CA VAL A 28 12.69 13.69 -10.41
C VAL A 28 13.96 14.04 -9.61
N PRO A 29 15.19 13.84 -10.13
CA PRO A 29 16.40 14.26 -9.42
C PRO A 29 16.49 15.78 -9.22
N VAL A 30 16.11 16.55 -10.25
CA VAL A 30 16.09 18.03 -10.19
C VAL A 30 15.01 18.51 -9.23
N MET A 31 13.82 17.92 -9.28
CA MET A 31 12.72 18.21 -8.36
C MET A 31 13.11 17.94 -6.91
N ARG A 32 13.87 16.86 -6.64
CA ARG A 32 14.41 16.56 -5.31
C ARG A 32 15.45 17.60 -4.85
N GLN A 33 16.26 18.12 -5.75
CA GLN A 33 17.24 19.18 -5.46
C GLN A 33 16.58 20.55 -5.24
N LEU A 34 15.41 20.80 -5.83
CA LEU A 34 14.62 22.03 -5.68
C LEU A 34 13.62 21.97 -4.51
N ALA A 35 13.34 20.78 -3.95
CA ALA A 35 12.52 20.60 -2.75
C ALA A 35 12.96 21.44 -1.52
N PRO A 36 14.24 21.82 -1.30
CA PRO A 36 14.58 22.72 -0.21
C PRO A 36 14.06 24.16 -0.38
N TRP A 37 13.63 24.56 -1.59
CA TRP A 37 13.11 25.89 -1.92
C TRP A 37 11.57 26.02 -1.76
N ASP A 38 10.98 25.13 -0.95
CA ASP A 38 9.54 24.93 -0.75
C ASP A 38 8.81 26.16 -0.18
N SER A 39 8.53 27.17 -0.99
CA SER A 39 7.54 28.23 -0.67
C SER A 39 6.10 27.86 -1.09
N ILE A 40 5.90 26.66 -1.62
CA ILE A 40 4.60 26.19 -2.12
C ILE A 40 3.77 25.61 -0.96
N PRO A 41 2.63 26.24 -0.57
CA PRO A 41 1.91 25.84 0.65
C PRO A 41 1.36 24.41 0.66
N TRP A 42 0.85 23.91 -0.47
CA TRP A 42 0.33 22.55 -0.57
C TRP A 42 1.45 21.49 -0.44
N LEU A 43 2.63 21.77 -0.98
CA LEU A 43 3.78 20.89 -0.93
C LEU A 43 4.37 20.83 0.50
N GLN A 44 4.46 21.98 1.18
CA GLN A 44 4.81 22.02 2.60
C GLN A 44 3.82 21.22 3.47
N ARG A 45 2.52 21.32 3.19
CA ARG A 45 1.48 20.56 3.89
C ARG A 45 1.66 19.05 3.68
N LEU A 46 1.96 18.63 2.45
CA LEU A 46 2.25 17.23 2.11
C LEU A 46 3.48 16.70 2.85
N PHE A 47 4.59 17.44 2.85
CA PHE A 47 5.81 17.03 3.55
C PHE A 47 5.63 17.01 5.07
N LYS A 48 4.94 18.01 5.65
CA LYS A 48 4.59 18.01 7.08
C LYS A 48 3.74 16.80 7.46
N ALA A 49 2.73 16.46 6.65
CA ALA A 49 1.89 15.28 6.87
C ALA A 49 2.71 13.98 6.81
N ARG A 50 3.60 13.83 5.81
CA ARG A 50 4.52 12.68 5.72
C ARG A 50 5.43 12.56 6.95
N LEU A 51 5.97 13.67 7.42
CA LEU A 51 6.81 13.69 8.61
C LEU A 51 6.04 13.31 9.88
N GLN A 52 4.78 13.74 10.02
CA GLN A 52 3.91 13.36 11.13
C GLN A 52 3.66 11.84 11.14
N VAL A 53 3.33 11.25 9.99
CA VAL A 53 3.14 9.79 9.88
C VAL A 53 4.43 9.05 10.24
N LYS A 54 5.59 9.53 9.75
CA LYS A 54 6.90 8.94 10.09
C LYS A 54 7.18 8.98 11.60
N LYS A 55 6.93 10.12 12.26
CA LYS A 55 7.12 10.28 13.71
C LYS A 55 6.20 9.37 14.51
N LEU A 56 4.91 9.36 14.19
CA LEU A 56 3.92 8.51 14.86
C LEU A 56 4.25 7.02 14.69
N THR A 57 4.70 6.63 13.49
CA THR A 57 5.16 5.26 13.24
C THR A 57 6.32 4.89 14.14
N ALA A 58 7.29 5.80 14.29
CA ALA A 58 8.44 5.58 15.16
C ALA A 58 8.07 5.47 16.63
N GLU A 59 7.15 6.30 17.12
CA GLU A 59 6.63 6.18 18.48
C GLU A 59 5.98 4.81 18.74
N PHE A 60 5.21 4.28 17.78
CA PHE A 60 4.62 2.95 17.90
C PHE A 60 5.66 1.83 17.88
N VAL A 61 6.67 1.94 17.01
CA VAL A 61 7.77 0.97 16.94
C VAL A 61 8.56 0.97 18.25
N SER A 62 8.98 2.13 18.75
CA SER A 62 9.72 2.23 20.01
C SER A 62 8.90 1.70 21.20
N ARG A 63 7.58 1.99 21.26
CA ARG A 63 6.70 1.42 22.28
C ARG A 63 6.69 -0.11 22.19
N ARG A 64 6.58 -0.64 20.98
CA ARG A 64 6.53 -2.09 20.74
C ARG A 64 7.84 -2.80 21.07
N LEU A 65 8.98 -2.17 20.85
CA LEU A 65 10.30 -2.69 21.21
C LEU A 65 10.50 -2.73 22.73
N ASN A 66 9.94 -1.74 23.46
CA ASN A 66 10.04 -1.64 24.90
C ASN A 66 9.05 -2.53 25.66
N GLU A 67 7.90 -2.86 25.05
CA GLU A 67 6.98 -3.87 25.57
C GLU A 67 7.64 -5.26 25.47
N LYS A 68 8.02 -5.87 26.59
CA LYS A 68 8.46 -7.29 26.63
C LYS A 68 7.39 -8.13 25.93
N VAL A 69 7.69 -8.59 24.72
CA VAL A 69 6.75 -9.21 23.78
C VAL A 69 6.05 -10.40 24.43
N THR A 70 4.86 -10.18 24.99
CA THR A 70 4.00 -11.22 25.52
C THR A 70 2.78 -11.39 24.59
N SER A 71 2.63 -12.63 24.13
CA SER A 71 1.48 -13.25 23.46
C SER A 71 1.07 -12.89 22.02
N ARG A 72 1.21 -11.65 21.51
CA ARG A 72 0.71 -11.33 20.14
C ARG A 72 1.81 -11.38 19.06
N ASN A 73 1.84 -12.45 18.27
CA ASN A 73 2.68 -12.59 17.07
C ASN A 73 2.04 -11.82 15.89
N GLY A 74 2.36 -10.53 15.75
CA GLY A 74 1.98 -9.73 14.59
C GLY A 74 3.12 -9.60 13.58
N LEU A 75 2.83 -9.10 12.39
CA LEU A 75 3.81 -8.91 11.30
C LEU A 75 5.07 -8.14 11.75
N LEU A 76 4.89 -7.02 12.46
CA LEU A 76 6.00 -6.23 13.00
C LEU A 76 6.83 -7.02 14.03
N THR A 77 6.19 -7.86 14.86
CA THR A 77 6.90 -8.72 15.82
C THR A 77 7.74 -9.77 15.09
N SER A 78 7.22 -10.35 14.01
CA SER A 78 7.95 -11.29 13.19
C SER A 78 9.16 -10.62 12.53
N PHE A 79 8.98 -9.38 12.04
CA PHE A 79 10.09 -8.60 11.47
C PHE A 79 11.17 -8.26 12.50
N ILE A 80 10.78 -7.80 13.69
CA ILE A 80 11.73 -7.53 14.80
C ILE A 80 12.55 -8.78 15.17
N LYS A 81 11.93 -9.96 15.11
CA LYS A 81 12.57 -11.24 15.45
C LYS A 81 13.35 -11.84 14.28
N ALA A 82 13.16 -11.35 13.07
CA ALA A 82 13.76 -11.90 11.86
C ALA A 82 15.28 -11.84 11.95
N VAL A 83 15.91 -12.86 11.36
CA VAL A 83 17.35 -12.97 11.20
C VAL A 83 17.58 -13.27 9.73
N ASP A 84 18.47 -12.50 9.10
CA ASP A 84 18.86 -12.72 7.72
C ASP A 84 19.51 -14.11 7.58
N PRO A 85 19.03 -14.98 6.68
CA PRO A 85 19.55 -16.34 6.53
C PRO A 85 20.95 -16.41 5.90
N GLU A 86 21.36 -15.38 5.14
CA GLU A 86 22.66 -15.34 4.47
C GLU A 86 23.72 -14.64 5.34
N THR A 87 23.37 -13.52 5.96
CA THR A 87 24.32 -12.71 6.74
C THR A 87 24.27 -12.99 8.25
N GLY A 88 23.17 -13.55 8.75
CA GLY A 88 22.92 -13.73 10.18
C GLY A 88 22.60 -12.42 10.92
N GLU A 89 22.47 -11.30 10.21
CA GLU A 89 22.20 -10.00 10.79
C GLU A 89 20.74 -9.84 11.21
N ARG A 90 20.51 -8.91 12.14
CA ARG A 90 19.16 -8.52 12.59
C ARG A 90 18.85 -7.12 12.06
N PRO A 91 17.57 -6.83 11.75
CA PRO A 91 17.16 -5.48 11.35
C PRO A 91 17.55 -4.45 12.40
N THR A 92 18.14 -3.33 11.95
CA THR A 92 18.40 -2.20 12.83
C THR A 92 17.10 -1.49 13.20
N GLU A 93 17.11 -0.64 14.23
CA GLU A 93 15.94 0.19 14.55
C GLU A 93 15.52 1.08 13.36
N LEU A 94 16.47 1.55 12.55
CA LEU A 94 16.18 2.31 11.34
C LEU A 94 15.44 1.47 10.30
N ASP A 95 15.84 0.21 10.11
CA ASP A 95 15.19 -0.72 9.18
C ASP A 95 13.77 -1.02 9.63
N ILE A 96 13.58 -1.30 10.93
CA ILE A 96 12.26 -1.57 11.52
C ILE A 96 11.33 -0.36 11.35
N ASN A 97 11.82 0.85 11.59
CA ASN A 97 11.06 2.08 11.40
C ASN A 97 10.69 2.32 9.94
N THR A 98 11.63 2.07 9.03
CA THR A 98 11.43 2.26 7.59
C THR A 98 10.40 1.27 7.04
N GLU A 99 10.50 0.01 7.43
CA GLU A 99 9.57 -1.04 7.02
C GLU A 99 8.18 -0.84 7.63
N ALA A 100 8.09 -0.46 8.91
CA ALA A 100 6.81 -0.13 9.54
C ALA A 100 6.10 1.02 8.83
N PHE A 101 6.86 2.05 8.44
CA PHE A 101 6.31 3.17 7.68
C PHE A 101 5.85 2.73 6.29
N ALA A 102 6.65 1.91 5.61
CA ALA A 102 6.30 1.35 4.30
C ALA A 102 5.00 0.54 4.35
N MET A 103 4.83 -0.34 5.36
CA MET A 103 3.62 -1.15 5.53
C MET A 103 2.36 -0.28 5.72
N ILE A 104 2.43 0.78 6.53
CA ILE A 104 1.29 1.68 6.77
C ILE A 104 0.92 2.44 5.48
N VAL A 105 1.92 2.96 4.77
CA VAL A 105 1.69 3.72 3.53
C VAL A 105 1.15 2.82 2.43
N ALA A 106 1.75 1.64 2.25
CA ALA A 106 1.38 0.70 1.20
C ALA A 106 -0.03 0.12 1.42
N GLY A 107 -0.38 -0.26 2.66
CA GLY A 107 -1.63 -0.97 2.94
C GLY A 107 -2.85 -0.08 3.15
N SER A 108 -2.67 1.15 3.63
CA SER A 108 -3.81 1.99 4.06
C SER A 108 -4.67 2.47 2.88
N ARG A 109 -4.06 3.11 1.88
CA ARG A 109 -4.80 3.73 0.77
C ARG A 109 -5.27 2.70 -0.27
N THR A 110 -4.46 1.69 -0.53
CA THR A 110 -4.73 0.64 -1.51
C THR A 110 -5.96 -0.18 -1.11
N THR A 111 -5.99 -0.64 0.14
CA THR A 111 -7.10 -1.43 0.68
C THR A 111 -8.38 -0.60 0.76
N ALA A 112 -8.31 0.62 1.30
CA ALA A 112 -9.47 1.50 1.42
C ALA A 112 -10.08 1.85 0.04
N GLY A 113 -9.23 2.19 -0.93
CA GLY A 113 -9.67 2.49 -2.30
C GLY A 113 -10.28 1.27 -2.99
N THR A 114 -9.67 0.09 -2.81
CA THR A 114 -10.20 -1.17 -3.36
C THR A 114 -11.59 -1.47 -2.80
N LEU A 115 -11.78 -1.39 -1.48
CA LEU A 115 -13.06 -1.64 -0.83
C LEU A 115 -14.11 -0.62 -1.24
N GLN A 116 -13.75 0.66 -1.32
CA GLN A 116 -14.68 1.71 -1.76
C GLN A 116 -15.23 1.42 -3.16
N LEU A 117 -14.35 1.05 -4.10
CA LEU A 117 -14.76 0.72 -5.47
C LEU A 117 -15.54 -0.59 -5.53
N LEU A 118 -15.13 -1.61 -4.78
CA LEU A 118 -15.87 -2.87 -4.68
C LEU A 118 -17.32 -2.63 -4.23
N PHE A 119 -17.52 -1.89 -3.12
CA PHE A 119 -18.86 -1.57 -2.64
C PHE A 119 -19.64 -0.71 -3.63
N LEU A 120 -18.99 0.24 -4.31
CA LEU A 120 -19.64 1.03 -5.36
C LEU A 120 -20.19 0.12 -6.48
N HIS A 121 -19.37 -0.82 -6.98
CA HIS A 121 -19.80 -1.77 -8.03
C HIS A 121 -20.92 -2.68 -7.56
N LEU A 122 -20.85 -3.19 -6.33
CA LEU A 122 -21.90 -4.03 -5.77
C LEU A 122 -23.23 -3.27 -5.62
N LEU A 123 -23.19 -2.03 -5.09
CA LEU A 123 -24.39 -1.20 -4.93
C LEU A 123 -25.02 -0.78 -6.26
N GLN A 124 -24.22 -0.64 -7.32
CA GLN A 124 -24.71 -0.35 -8.67
C GLN A 124 -25.28 -1.59 -9.38
N ASN A 125 -24.95 -2.80 -8.91
CA ASN A 125 -25.37 -4.06 -9.49
C ASN A 125 -26.11 -4.90 -8.44
N PRO A 126 -27.40 -4.58 -8.15
CA PRO A 126 -28.13 -5.20 -7.04
C PRO A 126 -28.26 -6.71 -7.16
N TYR A 127 -28.30 -7.25 -8.38
CA TYR A 127 -28.28 -8.70 -8.61
C TYR A 127 -26.98 -9.35 -8.12
N VAL A 128 -25.83 -8.74 -8.41
CA VAL A 128 -24.52 -9.24 -7.96
C VAL A 128 -24.40 -9.14 -6.44
N LEU A 129 -24.87 -8.02 -5.86
CA LEU A 129 -24.90 -7.85 -4.42
C LEU A 129 -25.75 -8.91 -3.72
N ASP A 130 -26.94 -9.21 -4.24
CA ASP A 130 -27.83 -10.24 -3.70
C ASP A 130 -27.17 -11.63 -3.74
N GLU A 131 -26.48 -11.98 -4.82
CA GLU A 131 -25.73 -13.24 -4.92
C GLU A 131 -24.54 -13.30 -3.94
N VAL A 132 -23.80 -12.19 -3.73
CA VAL A 132 -22.74 -12.12 -2.71
C VAL A 132 -23.32 -12.32 -1.30
N ILE A 133 -24.43 -11.66 -0.97
CA ILE A 133 -25.09 -11.79 0.34
C ILE A 133 -25.55 -13.24 0.55
N LYS A 134 -26.23 -13.83 -0.43
CA LYS A 134 -26.66 -15.23 -0.38
C LYS A 134 -25.48 -16.19 -0.18
N GLU A 135 -24.38 -15.99 -0.89
CA GLU A 135 -23.18 -16.82 -0.74
C GLU A 135 -22.60 -16.73 0.68
N ILE A 136 -22.48 -15.51 1.21
CA ILE A 136 -21.98 -15.27 2.56
C ILE A 136 -22.88 -15.92 3.60
N ASP A 137 -24.19 -15.66 3.54
CA ASP A 137 -25.16 -16.20 4.50
C ASP A 137 -25.23 -17.72 4.46
N SER A 138 -25.15 -18.32 3.26
CA SER A 138 -25.22 -19.78 3.10
C SER A 138 -23.95 -20.49 3.57
N ASN A 139 -22.77 -19.90 3.37
CA ASN A 139 -21.49 -20.58 3.65
C ASN A 139 -20.87 -20.23 5.01
N LEU A 140 -21.32 -19.14 5.64
CA LEU A 140 -20.80 -18.64 6.91
C LEU A 140 -21.80 -18.66 8.09
N SER A 141 -23.04 -19.11 7.89
CA SER A 141 -24.08 -19.12 8.94
C SER A 141 -23.80 -20.04 10.13
N ASP A 142 -22.97 -21.08 9.96
CA ASP A 142 -22.64 -22.08 11.00
C ASP A 142 -21.24 -21.87 11.63
N ILE A 143 -20.68 -20.65 11.53
CA ILE A 143 -19.35 -20.39 12.08
C ILE A 143 -19.45 -20.19 13.60
N SER A 144 -19.22 -21.28 14.32
CA SER A 144 -19.09 -21.30 15.79
C SER A 144 -17.77 -20.71 16.31
N THR A 145 -16.80 -20.44 15.42
CA THR A 145 -15.46 -19.95 15.77
C THR A 145 -15.21 -18.53 15.26
N PRO A 146 -14.77 -17.58 16.12
CA PRO A 146 -14.62 -16.18 15.73
C PRO A 146 -13.50 -15.91 14.72
N VAL A 147 -12.68 -16.90 14.37
CA VAL A 147 -11.53 -16.75 13.47
C VAL A 147 -11.46 -17.96 12.54
N MET A 148 -11.54 -17.70 11.23
CA MET A 148 -11.37 -18.71 10.18
C MET A 148 -10.04 -18.50 9.44
N PRO A 149 -9.32 -19.56 9.04
CA PRO A 149 -8.18 -19.44 8.14
C PRO A 149 -8.60 -18.84 6.80
N PHE A 150 -7.76 -17.95 6.25
CA PHE A 150 -8.06 -17.27 4.98
C PHE A 150 -8.34 -18.25 3.82
N LYS A 151 -7.57 -19.32 3.69
CA LYS A 151 -7.78 -20.35 2.65
C LYS A 151 -9.18 -20.98 2.73
N SER A 152 -9.69 -21.20 3.94
CA SER A 152 -11.03 -21.75 4.13
C SER A 152 -12.13 -20.76 3.73
N LEU A 153 -11.88 -19.44 3.83
CA LEU A 153 -12.79 -18.42 3.30
C LEU A 153 -12.78 -18.40 1.77
N GLU A 154 -11.61 -18.49 1.14
CA GLU A 154 -11.51 -18.52 -0.33
C GLU A 154 -12.26 -19.71 -0.93
N GLU A 155 -12.13 -20.90 -0.32
CA GLU A 155 -12.82 -22.11 -0.75
C GLU A 155 -14.35 -22.01 -0.57
N ARG A 156 -14.82 -21.25 0.42
CA ARG A 156 -16.24 -21.09 0.75
C ARG A 156 -16.94 -19.96 0.02
N LEU A 157 -16.19 -18.96 -0.46
CA LEU A 157 -16.74 -17.74 -1.04
C LEU A 157 -16.20 -17.47 -2.47
N PRO A 158 -16.27 -18.45 -3.39
CA PRO A 158 -15.70 -18.30 -4.73
C PRO A 158 -16.30 -17.14 -5.52
N PHE A 159 -17.59 -16.85 -5.38
CA PHE A 159 -18.25 -15.75 -6.08
C PHE A 159 -17.82 -14.38 -5.52
N THR A 160 -17.72 -14.25 -4.21
CA THR A 160 -17.18 -13.06 -3.54
C THR A 160 -15.73 -12.82 -3.96
N MET A 161 -14.90 -13.87 -4.01
CA MET A 161 -13.53 -13.77 -4.50
C MET A 161 -13.47 -13.37 -5.99
N ALA A 162 -14.38 -13.88 -6.82
CA ALA A 162 -14.51 -13.45 -8.21
C ALA A 162 -14.87 -11.96 -8.32
N CYS A 163 -15.77 -11.45 -7.48
CA CYS A 163 -16.12 -10.02 -7.43
C CYS A 163 -14.93 -9.14 -7.04
N ILE A 164 -14.13 -9.57 -6.05
CA ILE A 164 -12.89 -8.88 -5.66
C ILE A 164 -11.89 -8.86 -6.82
N ASN A 165 -11.69 -9.99 -7.49
CA ASN A 165 -10.80 -10.10 -8.65
C ASN A 165 -11.27 -9.23 -9.83
N GLU A 166 -12.57 -9.20 -10.08
CA GLU A 166 -13.14 -8.35 -11.13
C GLU A 166 -13.00 -6.86 -10.80
N ASN A 167 -13.14 -6.48 -9.53
CA ASN A 167 -12.84 -5.12 -9.09
C ASN A 167 -11.38 -4.75 -9.36
N PHE A 168 -10.42 -5.65 -9.13
CA PHE A 168 -9.01 -5.42 -9.49
C PHE A 168 -8.77 -5.32 -11.00
N ARG A 169 -9.51 -6.09 -11.80
CA ARG A 169 -9.43 -6.05 -13.27
C ARG A 169 -9.90 -4.71 -13.82
N ILE A 170 -11.02 -4.20 -13.30
CA ILE A 170 -11.63 -2.93 -13.75
C ILE A 170 -10.88 -1.73 -13.15
N ASN A 171 -10.49 -1.82 -11.88
CA ASN A 171 -9.89 -0.73 -11.12
C ASN A 171 -8.53 -1.17 -10.56
N PRO A 172 -7.46 -1.12 -11.38
CA PRO A 172 -6.13 -1.42 -10.90
C PRO A 172 -5.74 -0.45 -9.78
N VAL A 173 -5.39 -1.00 -8.61
CA VAL A 173 -5.08 -0.23 -7.39
C VAL A 173 -3.87 0.69 -7.55
N PHE A 174 -2.91 0.25 -8.37
CA PHE A 174 -1.74 1.02 -8.74
C PHE A 174 -1.80 1.32 -10.24
N THR A 175 -1.99 2.59 -10.57
CA THR A 175 -2.00 3.10 -11.96
C THR A 175 -0.73 3.84 -12.34
N MET A 176 0.17 4.07 -11.37
CA MET A 176 1.46 4.71 -11.62
C MET A 176 2.43 3.72 -12.26
N PRO A 177 3.26 4.13 -13.23
CA PRO A 177 4.34 3.29 -13.72
C PRO A 177 5.23 2.85 -12.54
N LEU A 178 5.62 1.59 -12.56
CA LEU A 178 6.60 1.02 -11.63
C LEU A 178 7.94 0.97 -12.37
N PRO A 179 8.69 2.09 -12.46
CA PRO A 179 9.92 2.14 -13.24
C PRO A 179 10.90 1.10 -12.74
N ARG A 180 11.69 0.57 -13.67
CA ARG A 180 12.73 -0.43 -13.39
C ARG A 180 14.00 0.04 -14.07
N ARG A 181 15.07 0.14 -13.30
CA ARG A 181 16.37 0.47 -13.87
C ARG A 181 17.02 -0.78 -14.45
N VAL A 182 17.49 -0.70 -15.68
CA VAL A 182 18.31 -1.75 -16.30
C VAL A 182 19.70 -1.72 -15.65
N MET A 183 20.02 -2.78 -14.90
CA MET A 183 21.32 -2.94 -14.24
C MET A 183 22.26 -3.90 -14.99
N THR A 184 21.78 -4.52 -16.08
CA THR A 184 22.56 -5.47 -16.87
C THR A 184 23.61 -4.73 -17.69
N PRO A 185 24.91 -5.08 -17.56
CA PRO A 185 25.97 -4.48 -18.37
C PRO A 185 25.68 -4.64 -19.87
N GLY A 186 25.72 -3.53 -20.61
CA GLY A 186 25.42 -3.52 -22.05
C GLY A 186 23.92 -3.52 -22.40
N GLY A 187 23.03 -3.48 -21.42
CA GLY A 187 21.58 -3.38 -21.63
C GLY A 187 20.88 -4.74 -21.75
N ILE A 188 19.60 -4.68 -22.11
CA ILE A 188 18.74 -5.85 -22.34
C ILE A 188 18.02 -5.74 -23.67
N VAL A 189 17.89 -6.85 -24.40
CA VAL A 189 17.09 -6.90 -25.63
C VAL A 189 15.68 -7.38 -25.30
N ILE A 190 14.68 -6.56 -25.62
CA ILE A 190 13.25 -6.87 -25.45
C ILE A 190 12.61 -6.73 -26.82
N ASP A 191 12.07 -7.83 -27.34
CA ASP A 191 11.41 -7.87 -28.66
C ASP A 191 12.26 -7.26 -29.80
N GLY A 192 13.56 -7.57 -29.82
CA GLY A 192 14.51 -7.03 -30.80
C GLY A 192 14.99 -5.60 -30.54
N HIS A 193 14.42 -4.89 -29.57
CA HIS A 193 14.84 -3.54 -29.18
C HIS A 193 15.84 -3.60 -28.02
N THR A 194 16.96 -2.90 -28.16
CA THR A 194 17.96 -2.80 -27.08
C THR A 194 17.60 -1.67 -26.13
N VAL A 195 17.32 -2.01 -24.87
CA VAL A 195 17.17 -1.05 -23.76
C VAL A 195 18.53 -0.92 -23.07
N PRO A 196 19.18 0.27 -23.12
CA PRO A 196 20.52 0.46 -22.56
C PRO A 196 20.56 0.30 -21.04
N GLU A 197 21.75 0.04 -20.53
CA GLU A 197 22.06 0.07 -19.10
C GLU A 197 21.75 1.46 -18.50
N ASN A 198 21.35 1.49 -17.23
CA ASN A 198 21.03 2.69 -16.43
C ASN A 198 19.81 3.51 -16.88
N VAL A 199 19.04 3.04 -17.86
CA VAL A 199 17.73 3.59 -18.25
C VAL A 199 16.64 3.06 -17.30
N SER A 200 15.61 3.85 -17.00
CA SER A 200 14.52 3.54 -16.03
C SER A 200 13.13 3.76 -16.60
#